data_AF-A0A1H9TWU5-F1
#
_entry.id   AF-A0A1H9TWU5-F1
#
_cell.length_a   1.000
_cell.length_b   1.000
_cell.length_c   1.000
_cell.angle_alpha   90.00
_cell.angle_beta   90.00
_cell.angle_gamma   90.00
#
_symmetry.space_group_name_H-M   'P 1'
#
loop_
_entity.id
_entity.type
_entity.pdbx_description
1 polymer ?
#
loop_
_entity_poly.entity_id
_entity_poly.type
_entity_poly.pdbx_seq_one_letter_code
_entity_poly.pdbx_strand_id
1 'polypeptide(L)'
;MALLGLDPKVVATARELAARAAEPVVSIAKAHTTVAVERATLRLAGITGADSTHRAGDVPWVNRVIDAVREQCGLEHGVVLPAFHALRRHDLGSLTELAEATAAGQVRFTIPTGKELTAAKKAATGAVAKGIRTIDRNRVQRDKLVAKLGDPAQRPWIYLIVATGDIDEDVVQAQNAARAGADVIAVIRSTGQSLLDYVPEGATHHGFAGTYATQENFRIMRAALDDVSKEVGRYVRLTNYASGLCMPEIAVLAGLQRLDMMLNDSMYGILFRDINPIRTFVDQRFSRQVHARAGIIINTGEDNYLTTADAVDAAHTVTVSQLLNEHFAHEAGLPDHLLGLGHAFEINPKVPDSFRLELAHALLARELFPDAPLKWMPPTKHMTGDVFQGYLLDGFFNLAGVLTGQSILLVGMMTEAVVTPFLSDRDLALRNVRYVLDAAGSLAEDFRPAPDGLIVKRAHQVLGEAVDLLERIVADGLLNAIADGTFGLMKRPADQGRGADGVVEKAEAYFNPASEMLEAGA
;
A
#
# COMPACT_ATOMS: atom_id res chain seq x y z
N MET A 1 4.00 23.93 13.27
CA MET A 1 4.37 25.35 13.12
C MET A 1 4.90 25.52 11.71
N ALA A 2 4.45 26.52 10.94
CA ALA A 2 4.97 26.75 9.59
C ALA A 2 6.40 27.32 9.68
N LEU A 3 7.38 26.57 9.17
CA LEU A 3 8.80 26.89 9.16
C LEU A 3 9.28 27.42 7.79
N LEU A 4 8.59 27.02 6.71
CA LEU A 4 8.90 27.37 5.33
C LEU A 4 8.12 28.58 4.83
N GLY A 5 6.99 28.92 5.47
CA GLY A 5 6.15 30.04 5.03
C GLY A 5 5.63 29.86 3.60
N LEU A 6 5.20 28.64 3.25
CA LEU A 6 4.62 28.34 1.94
C LEU A 6 3.40 29.23 1.68
N ASP A 7 3.25 29.75 0.46
CA ASP A 7 2.07 30.53 0.07
C ASP A 7 0.83 29.61 0.04
N PRO A 8 -0.20 29.84 0.89
CA PRO A 8 -1.41 29.02 0.91
C PRO A 8 -2.12 28.95 -0.45
N LYS A 9 -1.99 29.99 -1.29
CA LYS A 9 -2.57 30.00 -2.64
C LYS A 9 -1.88 29.00 -3.56
N VAL A 10 -0.55 28.91 -3.50
CA VAL A 10 0.21 27.96 -4.30
C VAL A 10 -0.10 26.53 -3.87
N VAL A 11 -0.17 26.28 -2.56
CA VAL A 11 -0.58 24.97 -2.01
C VAL A 11 -1.98 24.57 -2.47
N ALA A 12 -2.95 25.50 -2.40
CA ALA A 12 -4.31 25.26 -2.87
C ALA A 12 -4.35 24.98 -4.39
N THR A 13 -3.57 25.72 -5.17
CA THR A 13 -3.44 25.53 -6.62
C THR A 13 -2.88 24.16 -6.95
N ALA A 14 -1.83 23.72 -6.27
CA ALA A 14 -1.24 22.40 -6.46
C ALA A 14 -2.25 21.27 -6.21
N ARG A 15 -3.03 21.36 -5.12
CA ARG A 15 -4.10 20.39 -4.83
C ARG A 15 -5.23 20.41 -5.85
N GLU A 16 -5.66 21.60 -6.29
CA GLU A 16 -6.69 21.75 -7.31
C GLU A 16 -6.25 21.10 -8.63
N LEU A 17 -5.01 21.35 -9.05
CA LEU A 17 -4.47 20.75 -10.26
C LEU A 17 -4.33 19.23 -10.13
N ALA A 18 -3.90 18.71 -8.97
CA ALA A 18 -3.84 17.27 -8.72
C ALA A 18 -5.24 16.62 -8.83
N ALA A 19 -6.27 17.26 -8.27
CA ALA A 19 -7.65 16.80 -8.41
C ALA A 19 -8.11 16.80 -9.88
N ARG A 20 -7.85 17.87 -10.62
CA ARG A 20 -8.19 17.97 -12.05
C ARG A 20 -7.46 16.95 -12.91
N ALA A 21 -6.19 16.68 -12.60
CA ALA A 21 -5.38 15.67 -13.29
C ALA A 21 -5.92 14.25 -13.06
N ALA A 22 -6.41 13.97 -11.86
CA ALA A 22 -6.89 12.65 -11.45
C ALA A 22 -8.32 12.35 -11.91
N GLU A 23 -9.20 13.34 -12.05
CA GLU A 23 -10.64 13.14 -12.31
C GLU A 23 -10.96 12.25 -13.53
N PRO A 24 -10.29 12.37 -14.70
CA PRO A 24 -10.54 11.46 -15.82
C PRO A 24 -10.24 10.01 -15.49
N VAL A 25 -9.17 9.77 -14.72
CA VAL A 25 -8.76 8.43 -14.27
C VAL A 25 -9.73 7.89 -13.22
N VAL A 26 -10.23 8.72 -12.31
CA VAL A 26 -11.28 8.36 -11.35
C VAL A 26 -12.55 7.92 -12.09
N SER A 27 -12.96 8.67 -13.11
CA SER A 27 -14.12 8.35 -13.94
C SER A 27 -13.96 6.99 -14.62
N ILE A 28 -12.79 6.71 -15.21
CA ILE A 28 -12.45 5.41 -15.79
C ILE A 28 -12.51 4.30 -14.72
N ALA A 29 -11.91 4.52 -13.55
CA ALA A 29 -11.88 3.54 -12.47
C ALA A 29 -13.28 3.18 -11.95
N LYS A 30 -14.20 4.16 -11.94
CA LYS A 30 -15.61 3.95 -11.58
C LYS A 30 -16.37 3.14 -12.63
N ALA A 31 -16.11 3.39 -13.91
CA ALA A 31 -16.77 2.72 -15.03
C ALA A 31 -16.30 1.26 -15.25
N HIS A 32 -15.16 0.86 -14.70
CA HIS A 32 -14.57 -0.47 -14.92
C HIS A 32 -14.52 -1.31 -13.64
N THR A 33 -14.45 -2.63 -13.81
CA THR A 33 -14.03 -3.60 -12.80
C THR A 33 -12.81 -4.37 -13.32
N THR A 34 -12.23 -5.21 -12.46
CA THR A 34 -11.12 -6.10 -12.82
C THR A 34 -11.32 -7.49 -12.26
N VAL A 35 -10.65 -8.47 -12.86
CA VAL A 35 -10.58 -9.83 -12.31
C VAL A 35 -10.18 -9.86 -10.83
N ALA A 36 -9.30 -8.96 -10.38
CA ALA A 36 -8.87 -8.90 -8.99
C ALA A 36 -9.92 -8.31 -8.06
N VAL A 37 -10.67 -7.29 -8.48
CA VAL A 37 -11.83 -6.77 -7.72
C VAL A 37 -12.90 -7.85 -7.56
N GLU A 38 -13.17 -8.61 -8.62
CA GLU A 38 -14.13 -9.71 -8.58
C GLU A 38 -13.64 -10.86 -7.66
N ARG A 39 -12.35 -11.24 -7.73
CA ARG A 39 -11.74 -12.22 -6.80
C ARG A 39 -11.81 -11.73 -5.34
N ALA A 40 -11.48 -10.47 -5.09
CA ALA A 40 -11.54 -9.88 -3.75
C ALA A 40 -12.96 -9.91 -3.17
N THR A 41 -13.97 -9.70 -4.01
CA THR A 41 -15.39 -9.76 -3.63
C THR A 41 -15.80 -11.17 -3.22
N LEU A 42 -15.37 -12.21 -3.95
CA LEU A 42 -15.62 -13.60 -3.53
C LEU A 42 -14.85 -13.97 -2.26
N ARG A 43 -13.62 -13.45 -2.06
CA ARG A 43 -12.87 -13.64 -0.81
C ARG A 43 -13.61 -13.03 0.38
N LEU A 44 -14.20 -11.84 0.24
CA LEU A 44 -15.11 -11.27 1.26
C LEU A 44 -16.34 -12.13 1.51
N ALA A 45 -16.83 -12.81 0.48
CA ALA A 45 -17.95 -13.74 0.59
C ALA A 45 -17.58 -15.10 1.23
N GLY A 46 -16.28 -15.36 1.45
CA GLY A 46 -15.78 -16.49 2.22
C GLY A 46 -15.18 -17.63 1.41
N ILE A 47 -14.84 -17.44 0.13
CA ILE A 47 -14.06 -18.45 -0.60
C ILE A 47 -12.60 -18.47 -0.11
N THR A 48 -12.08 -19.65 0.17
CA THR A 48 -10.70 -19.87 0.65
C THR A 48 -10.18 -21.21 0.17
N GLY A 49 -8.85 -21.38 0.15
CA GLY A 49 -8.19 -22.64 -0.22
C GLY A 49 -7.81 -22.70 -1.71
N ALA A 50 -7.19 -23.81 -2.11
CA ALA A 50 -6.63 -24.00 -3.44
C ALA A 50 -6.87 -25.41 -3.99
N ASP A 51 -6.89 -25.49 -5.32
CA ASP A 51 -6.81 -26.70 -6.13
C ASP A 51 -5.37 -27.21 -6.16
N SER A 52 -5.05 -28.15 -5.28
CA SER A 52 -3.73 -28.80 -5.27
C SER A 52 -3.58 -29.90 -6.34
N THR A 53 -4.65 -30.20 -7.07
CA THR A 53 -4.64 -31.20 -8.15
C THR A 53 -4.33 -30.60 -9.52
N HIS A 54 -4.28 -29.27 -9.60
CA HIS A 54 -4.08 -28.56 -10.84
C HIS A 54 -2.65 -28.77 -11.39
N ARG A 55 -2.52 -28.94 -12.71
CA ARG A 55 -1.25 -29.32 -13.37
C ARG A 55 -0.14 -28.28 -13.21
N ALA A 56 -0.50 -27.03 -12.96
CA ALA A 56 0.42 -25.92 -12.75
C ALA A 56 0.86 -25.75 -11.29
N GLY A 57 0.49 -26.68 -10.40
CA GLY A 57 0.62 -26.55 -8.94
C GLY A 57 -0.66 -25.97 -8.32
N ASP A 58 -0.56 -25.54 -7.07
CA ASP A 58 -1.70 -25.03 -6.29
C ASP A 58 -2.32 -23.77 -6.93
N VAL A 59 -3.58 -23.86 -7.33
CA VAL A 59 -4.34 -22.72 -7.87
C VAL A 59 -5.45 -22.32 -6.90
N PRO A 60 -5.51 -21.07 -6.41
CA PRO A 60 -6.56 -20.67 -5.48
C PRO A 60 -7.96 -20.91 -6.04
N TRP A 61 -8.88 -21.38 -5.19
CA TRP A 61 -10.25 -21.70 -5.60
C TRP A 61 -10.99 -20.49 -6.18
N VAL A 62 -10.66 -19.29 -5.68
CA VAL A 62 -11.22 -18.05 -6.21
C VAL A 62 -10.86 -17.80 -7.67
N ASN A 63 -9.63 -18.14 -8.07
CA ASN A 63 -9.19 -18.02 -9.46
C ASN A 63 -9.97 -18.99 -10.35
N ARG A 64 -10.10 -20.26 -9.93
CA ARG A 64 -10.85 -21.29 -10.69
C ARG A 64 -12.30 -20.88 -10.96
N VAL A 65 -12.99 -20.33 -9.96
CA VAL A 65 -14.37 -19.86 -10.11
C VAL A 65 -14.46 -18.65 -11.05
N ILE A 66 -13.55 -17.68 -10.90
CA ILE A 66 -13.55 -16.47 -11.74
C ILE A 66 -13.23 -16.79 -13.19
N ASP A 67 -12.27 -17.66 -13.45
CA ASP A 67 -11.91 -18.08 -14.80
C ASP A 67 -13.11 -18.77 -15.48
N ALA A 68 -13.79 -19.68 -14.77
CA ALA A 68 -14.97 -20.37 -15.29
C ALA A 68 -16.16 -19.41 -15.52
N VAL A 69 -16.38 -18.44 -14.64
CA VAL A 69 -17.42 -17.41 -14.84
C VAL A 69 -17.07 -16.51 -16.02
N ARG A 70 -15.82 -16.04 -16.11
CA ARG A 70 -15.35 -15.18 -17.21
C ARG A 70 -15.53 -15.87 -18.55
N GLU A 71 -15.17 -17.15 -18.65
CA GLU A 71 -15.33 -17.94 -19.87
C GLU A 71 -16.80 -18.14 -20.27
N GLN A 72 -17.70 -18.39 -19.30
CA GLN A 72 -19.09 -18.77 -19.60
C GLN A 72 -20.05 -17.57 -19.70
N CYS A 73 -19.77 -16.49 -18.99
CA CYS A 73 -20.69 -15.38 -18.77
C CYS A 73 -20.10 -13.99 -19.02
N GLY A 74 -18.78 -13.85 -19.08
CA GLY A 74 -18.10 -12.56 -18.94
C GLY A 74 -18.12 -12.04 -17.50
N LEU A 75 -17.56 -10.83 -17.27
CA LEU A 75 -17.46 -10.19 -15.96
C LEU A 75 -18.16 -8.81 -15.90
N GLU A 76 -18.76 -8.37 -17.01
CA GLU A 76 -19.43 -7.07 -17.18
C GLU A 76 -20.59 -6.89 -16.19
N HIS A 77 -21.18 -8.00 -15.70
CA HIS A 77 -22.26 -8.02 -14.71
C HIS A 77 -21.78 -8.30 -13.26
N GLY A 78 -20.48 -8.54 -13.06
CA GLY A 78 -19.88 -8.93 -11.78
C GLY A 78 -20.00 -10.43 -11.50
N VAL A 79 -18.97 -10.99 -10.84
CA VAL A 79 -18.85 -12.45 -10.62
C VAL A 79 -19.89 -13.01 -9.65
N VAL A 80 -20.34 -12.18 -8.70
CA VAL A 80 -21.18 -12.63 -7.60
C VAL A 80 -22.56 -13.10 -8.07
N LEU A 81 -23.09 -12.53 -9.16
CA LEU A 81 -24.39 -12.92 -9.69
C LEU A 81 -24.40 -14.36 -10.22
N PRO A 82 -23.57 -14.74 -11.21
CA PRO A 82 -23.50 -16.11 -11.69
C PRO A 82 -23.03 -17.08 -10.60
N ALA A 83 -22.07 -16.70 -9.74
CA ALA A 83 -21.57 -17.57 -8.68
C ALA A 83 -22.65 -17.96 -7.67
N PHE A 84 -23.40 -16.99 -7.13
CA PHE A 84 -24.47 -17.26 -6.16
C PHE A 84 -25.73 -17.84 -6.81
N HIS A 85 -25.96 -17.60 -8.10
CA HIS A 85 -26.98 -18.32 -8.84
C HIS A 85 -26.65 -19.81 -8.97
N ALA A 86 -25.42 -20.14 -9.40
CA ALA A 86 -24.95 -21.50 -9.52
C ALA A 86 -24.95 -22.23 -8.16
N LEU A 87 -24.46 -21.59 -7.10
CA LEU A 87 -24.48 -22.12 -5.73
C LEU A 87 -25.88 -22.62 -5.33
N ARG A 88 -26.92 -21.82 -5.62
CA ARG A 88 -28.31 -22.17 -5.31
C ARG A 88 -28.89 -23.22 -6.25
N ARG A 89 -28.57 -23.14 -7.55
CA ARG A 89 -29.09 -24.08 -8.56
C ARG A 89 -28.59 -25.50 -8.34
N HIS A 90 -27.35 -25.62 -7.84
CA HIS A 90 -26.68 -26.89 -7.57
C HIS A 90 -26.81 -27.35 -6.11
N ASP A 91 -27.57 -26.64 -5.28
CA ASP A 91 -27.80 -26.94 -3.86
C ASP A 91 -26.50 -27.13 -3.05
N LEU A 92 -25.52 -26.25 -3.30
CA LEU A 92 -24.21 -26.28 -2.65
C LEU A 92 -24.19 -25.37 -1.42
N GLY A 93 -23.54 -25.82 -0.34
CA GLY A 93 -23.52 -25.15 0.96
C GLY A 93 -22.50 -24.01 1.07
N SER A 94 -21.45 -24.02 0.25
CA SER A 94 -20.35 -23.06 0.33
C SER A 94 -19.74 -22.70 -1.03
N LEU A 95 -19.06 -21.56 -1.10
CA LEU A 95 -18.30 -21.17 -2.30
C LEU A 95 -17.10 -22.09 -2.57
N THR A 96 -16.57 -22.76 -1.54
CA THR A 96 -15.53 -23.78 -1.71
C THR A 96 -16.10 -25.03 -2.40
N GLU A 97 -17.26 -25.53 -1.97
CA GLU A 97 -17.95 -26.63 -2.67
C GLU A 97 -18.30 -26.25 -4.12
N LEU A 98 -18.70 -24.99 -4.36
CA LEU A 98 -18.88 -24.48 -5.73
C LEU A 98 -17.60 -24.54 -6.54
N ALA A 99 -16.45 -24.17 -5.96
CA ALA A 99 -15.17 -24.22 -6.63
C ALA A 99 -14.73 -25.65 -6.96
N GLU A 100 -14.89 -26.57 -6.02
CA GLU A 100 -14.60 -28.00 -6.22
C GLU A 100 -15.49 -28.60 -7.33
N ALA A 101 -16.81 -28.34 -7.28
CA ALA A 101 -17.74 -28.78 -8.31
C ALA A 101 -17.46 -28.13 -9.67
N THR A 102 -16.99 -26.88 -9.68
CA THR A 102 -16.52 -26.18 -10.89
C THR A 102 -15.29 -26.87 -11.47
N ALA A 103 -14.30 -27.21 -10.64
CA ALA A 103 -13.10 -27.92 -11.07
C ALA A 103 -13.41 -29.32 -11.60
N ALA A 104 -14.44 -29.98 -11.07
CA ALA A 104 -14.96 -31.26 -11.55
C ALA A 104 -15.82 -31.14 -12.84
N GLY A 105 -16.05 -29.94 -13.37
CA GLY A 105 -16.87 -29.71 -14.56
C GLY A 105 -18.37 -29.92 -14.35
N GLN A 106 -18.84 -29.84 -13.11
CA GLN A 106 -20.24 -30.13 -12.74
C GLN A 106 -21.13 -28.89 -12.69
N VAL A 107 -20.53 -27.70 -12.77
CA VAL A 107 -21.21 -26.42 -12.60
C VAL A 107 -21.31 -25.69 -13.94
N ARG A 108 -22.49 -25.16 -14.24
CA ARG A 108 -22.70 -24.22 -15.33
C ARG A 108 -23.11 -22.86 -14.77
N PHE A 109 -22.31 -21.85 -15.07
CA PHE A 109 -22.60 -20.47 -14.74
C PHE A 109 -23.50 -19.85 -15.81
N THR A 110 -24.49 -19.08 -15.35
CA THR A 110 -25.38 -18.28 -16.20
C THR A 110 -25.73 -17.00 -15.47
N ILE A 111 -26.01 -15.92 -16.22
CA ILE A 111 -26.49 -14.67 -15.64
C ILE A 111 -27.96 -14.85 -15.23
N PRO A 112 -28.31 -14.75 -13.92
CA PRO A 112 -29.67 -14.96 -13.47
C PRO A 112 -30.59 -13.81 -13.88
N THR A 113 -31.89 -14.09 -14.03
CA THR A 113 -32.92 -13.07 -14.32
C THR A 113 -34.11 -13.18 -13.35
N GLY A 114 -34.94 -12.13 -13.30
CA GLY A 114 -36.19 -12.12 -12.52
C GLY A 114 -36.04 -12.51 -11.04
N LYS A 115 -36.78 -13.53 -10.61
CA LYS A 115 -36.77 -14.01 -9.21
C LYS A 115 -35.42 -14.62 -8.81
N GLU A 116 -34.73 -15.26 -9.74
CA GLU A 116 -33.42 -15.87 -9.49
C GLU A 116 -32.36 -14.80 -9.25
N LEU A 117 -32.41 -13.70 -10.03
CA LEU A 117 -31.54 -12.54 -9.85
C LEU A 117 -31.72 -11.93 -8.46
N THR A 118 -32.97 -11.68 -8.06
CA THR A 118 -33.28 -11.11 -6.74
C THR A 118 -32.73 -11.95 -5.61
N ALA A 119 -32.88 -13.28 -5.72
CA ALA A 119 -32.41 -14.19 -4.69
C ALA A 119 -30.87 -14.38 -4.71
N ALA A 120 -30.22 -14.34 -5.88
CA ALA A 120 -28.76 -14.31 -6.00
C ALA A 120 -28.18 -13.03 -5.38
N LYS A 121 -28.73 -11.85 -5.69
CA LYS A 121 -28.35 -10.56 -5.08
C LYS A 121 -28.45 -10.62 -3.55
N LYS A 122 -29.58 -11.12 -3.02
CA LYS A 122 -29.78 -11.25 -1.57
C LYS A 122 -28.75 -12.16 -0.91
N ALA A 123 -28.47 -13.32 -1.51
CA ALA A 123 -27.50 -14.28 -0.98
C ALA A 123 -26.08 -13.71 -1.02
N ALA A 124 -25.66 -13.13 -2.15
CA ALA A 124 -24.36 -12.50 -2.33
C ALA A 124 -24.14 -11.35 -1.33
N THR A 125 -25.13 -10.45 -1.19
CA THR A 125 -25.11 -9.35 -0.22
C THR A 125 -24.93 -9.87 1.20
N GLY A 126 -25.70 -10.91 1.57
CA GLY A 126 -25.61 -11.51 2.89
C GLY A 126 -24.24 -12.13 3.19
N ALA A 127 -23.61 -12.77 2.21
CA ALA A 127 -22.28 -13.37 2.32
C ALA A 127 -21.18 -12.31 2.44
N VAL A 128 -21.14 -11.35 1.50
CA VAL A 128 -20.13 -10.27 1.50
C VAL A 128 -20.23 -9.40 2.76
N ALA A 129 -21.45 -9.12 3.24
CA ALA A 129 -21.64 -8.37 4.47
C ALA A 129 -21.04 -9.07 5.71
N LYS A 130 -20.88 -10.41 5.70
CA LYS A 130 -20.16 -11.12 6.79
C LYS A 130 -18.67 -10.79 6.77
N GLY A 131 -18.05 -10.71 5.59
CA GLY A 131 -16.67 -10.28 5.41
C GLY A 131 -16.46 -8.84 5.89
N ILE A 132 -17.31 -7.90 5.46
CA ILE A 132 -17.28 -6.50 5.91
C ILE A 132 -17.43 -6.39 7.43
N ARG A 133 -18.39 -7.08 8.04
CA ARG A 133 -18.53 -7.10 9.51
C ARG A 133 -17.31 -7.66 10.23
N THR A 134 -16.57 -8.57 9.60
CA THR A 134 -15.32 -9.09 10.16
C THR A 134 -14.23 -8.02 10.14
N ILE A 135 -14.12 -7.27 9.05
CA ILE A 135 -13.21 -6.11 8.95
C ILE A 135 -13.56 -5.05 10.02
N ASP A 136 -14.84 -4.71 10.17
CA ASP A 136 -15.31 -3.74 11.18
C ASP A 136 -14.96 -4.20 12.60
N ARG A 137 -15.18 -5.49 12.91
CA ARG A 137 -14.82 -6.07 14.21
C ARG A 137 -13.31 -6.02 14.44
N ASN A 138 -12.50 -6.30 13.41
CA ASN A 138 -11.05 -6.26 13.51
C ASN A 138 -10.53 -4.85 13.79
N ARG A 139 -11.10 -3.83 13.14
CA ARG A 139 -10.81 -2.42 13.44
C ARG A 139 -11.10 -2.10 14.90
N VAL A 140 -12.30 -2.42 15.39
CA VAL A 140 -12.66 -2.21 16.81
C VAL A 140 -11.73 -2.99 17.75
N GLN A 141 -11.30 -4.20 17.36
CA GLN A 141 -10.35 -4.97 18.16
C GLN A 141 -8.98 -4.31 18.22
N ARG A 142 -8.47 -3.75 17.11
CA ARG A 142 -7.22 -2.96 17.11
C ARG A 142 -7.34 -1.79 18.07
N ASP A 143 -8.40 -0.98 17.97
CA ASP A 143 -8.59 0.20 18.81
C ASP A 143 -8.62 -0.15 20.30
N LYS A 144 -9.29 -1.26 20.66
CA LYS A 144 -9.29 -1.79 22.03
C LYS A 144 -7.91 -2.25 22.50
N LEU A 145 -7.13 -2.88 21.62
CA LEU A 145 -5.78 -3.34 21.97
C LEU A 145 -4.82 -2.16 22.13
N VAL A 146 -4.87 -1.15 21.25
CA VAL A 146 -4.09 0.08 21.38
C VAL A 146 -4.45 0.81 22.67
N ALA A 147 -5.74 0.98 22.98
CA ALA A 147 -6.17 1.61 24.23
C ALA A 147 -5.76 0.84 25.49
N LYS A 148 -5.73 -0.50 25.42
CA LYS A 148 -5.38 -1.35 26.56
C LYS A 148 -3.88 -1.48 26.78
N LEU A 149 -3.12 -1.71 25.71
CA LEU A 149 -1.68 -1.96 25.77
C LEU A 149 -0.87 -0.67 25.75
N GLY A 150 -1.43 0.41 25.20
CA GLY A 150 -0.72 1.66 24.97
C GLY A 150 -0.21 1.77 23.53
N ASP A 151 -0.02 3.01 23.09
CA ASP A 151 0.66 3.38 21.86
C ASP A 151 2.08 3.89 22.20
N PRO A 152 3.10 3.77 21.32
CA PRO A 152 4.42 4.35 21.58
C PRO A 152 4.30 5.83 21.92
N ALA A 153 4.91 6.23 23.04
CA ALA A 153 4.75 7.58 23.60
C ALA A 153 5.42 8.68 22.76
N GLN A 154 6.40 8.31 21.94
CA GLN A 154 7.17 9.21 21.09
C GLN A 154 6.96 8.88 19.62
N ARG A 155 7.02 9.91 18.78
CA ARG A 155 7.11 9.81 17.32
C ARG A 155 8.51 10.24 16.85
N PRO A 156 8.98 9.75 15.70
CA PRO A 156 8.35 8.79 14.78
C PRO A 156 8.20 7.37 15.35
N TRP A 157 7.23 6.61 14.84
CA TRP A 157 7.21 5.16 15.05
C TRP A 157 8.40 4.52 14.35
N ILE A 158 9.07 3.60 15.05
CA ILE A 158 10.23 2.89 14.54
C ILE A 158 9.76 1.71 13.69
N TYR A 159 9.94 1.81 12.37
CA TYR A 159 9.53 0.82 11.39
C TYR A 159 10.72 -0.06 10.98
N LEU A 160 10.59 -1.38 11.17
CA LEU A 160 11.65 -2.34 10.92
C LEU A 160 11.17 -3.51 10.04
N ILE A 161 12.08 -4.01 9.21
CA ILE A 161 11.81 -5.05 8.22
C ILE A 161 12.31 -6.43 8.65
N VAL A 162 11.51 -7.47 8.38
CA VAL A 162 11.89 -8.90 8.40
C VAL A 162 11.58 -9.54 7.05
N ALA A 163 12.40 -10.50 6.60
CA ALA A 163 12.41 -10.97 5.21
C ALA A 163 13.19 -12.27 4.99
N THR A 164 12.96 -13.32 5.77
CA THR A 164 13.72 -14.58 5.61
C THR A 164 13.26 -15.42 4.42
N GLY A 165 11.98 -15.31 4.03
CA GLY A 165 11.35 -16.25 3.10
C GLY A 165 10.60 -17.39 3.80
N ASP A 166 10.75 -17.52 5.13
CA ASP A 166 10.05 -18.49 5.97
C ASP A 166 9.29 -17.76 7.09
N ILE A 167 7.97 -17.94 7.12
CA ILE A 167 7.11 -17.29 8.10
C ILE A 167 7.48 -17.62 9.55
N ASP A 168 7.97 -18.82 9.83
CA ASP A 168 8.31 -19.23 11.19
C ASP A 168 9.58 -18.52 11.67
N GLU A 169 10.56 -18.34 10.78
CA GLU A 169 11.77 -17.57 11.08
C GLU A 169 11.49 -16.07 11.19
N ASP A 170 10.63 -15.54 10.31
CA ASP A 170 10.22 -14.14 10.34
C ASP A 170 9.50 -13.80 11.65
N VAL A 171 8.68 -14.71 12.19
CA VAL A 171 8.02 -14.54 13.50
C VAL A 171 9.04 -14.32 14.60
N VAL A 172 10.09 -15.14 14.65
CA VAL A 172 11.15 -15.02 15.67
C VAL A 172 11.86 -13.68 15.54
N GLN A 173 12.21 -13.26 14.31
CA GLN A 173 12.86 -11.98 14.08
C GLN A 173 11.95 -10.80 14.42
N ALA A 174 10.67 -10.87 14.07
CA ALA A 174 9.68 -9.84 14.33
C ALA A 174 9.50 -9.60 15.84
N GLN A 175 9.37 -10.67 16.62
CA GLN A 175 9.25 -10.56 18.08
C GLN A 175 10.53 -9.99 18.71
N ASN A 176 11.72 -10.40 18.23
CA ASN A 176 12.98 -9.86 18.72
C ASN A 176 13.13 -8.38 18.39
N ALA A 177 12.76 -7.96 17.17
CA ALA A 177 12.74 -6.55 16.78
C ALA A 177 11.76 -5.73 17.63
N ALA A 178 10.56 -6.28 17.91
CA ALA A 178 9.56 -5.66 18.76
C ALA A 178 10.07 -5.45 20.20
N ARG A 179 10.77 -6.43 20.78
CA ARG A 179 11.45 -6.32 22.09
C ARG A 179 12.58 -5.29 22.07
N ALA A 180 13.30 -5.18 20.96
CA ALA A 180 14.40 -4.24 20.78
C ALA A 180 13.94 -2.78 20.55
N GLY A 181 12.64 -2.54 20.38
CA GLY A 181 12.06 -1.21 20.29
C GLY A 181 11.32 -0.88 18.99
N ALA A 182 11.21 -1.81 18.03
CA ALA A 182 10.44 -1.58 16.81
C ALA A 182 8.92 -1.49 17.09
N ASP A 183 8.28 -0.43 16.62
CA ASP A 183 6.85 -0.17 16.79
C ASP A 183 6.01 -0.68 15.62
N VAL A 184 6.64 -0.80 14.46
CA VAL A 184 6.05 -1.34 13.23
C VAL A 184 6.97 -2.41 12.68
N ILE A 185 6.41 -3.58 12.39
CA ILE A 185 7.10 -4.67 11.72
C ILE A 185 6.53 -4.83 10.32
N ALA A 186 7.41 -4.84 9.32
CA ALA A 186 7.06 -5.12 7.94
C ALA A 186 7.68 -6.43 7.48
N VAL A 187 6.86 -7.31 6.94
CA VAL A 187 7.34 -8.53 6.29
C VAL A 187 7.53 -8.24 4.80
N ILE A 188 8.77 -8.29 4.30
CA ILE A 188 9.01 -8.17 2.86
C ILE A 188 8.33 -9.32 2.15
N ARG A 189 7.47 -8.97 1.20
CA ARG A 189 6.87 -9.98 0.33
C ARG A 189 7.91 -10.58 -0.60
N SER A 190 7.72 -11.84 -0.98
CA SER A 190 8.61 -12.51 -1.95
C SER A 190 8.78 -11.68 -3.24
N THR A 191 10.01 -11.67 -3.75
CA THR A 191 10.36 -10.86 -4.92
C THR A 191 9.50 -11.23 -6.12
N GLY A 192 8.93 -10.21 -6.78
CA GLY A 192 8.10 -10.41 -7.97
C GLY A 192 6.66 -10.82 -7.68
N GLN A 193 6.25 -11.03 -6.43
CA GLN A 193 4.87 -11.45 -6.11
C GLN A 193 3.80 -10.46 -6.63
N SER A 194 4.12 -9.17 -6.81
CA SER A 194 3.21 -8.20 -7.46
C SER A 194 2.80 -8.58 -8.89
N LEU A 195 3.58 -9.42 -9.55
CA LEU A 195 3.35 -9.88 -10.92
C LEU A 195 2.55 -11.20 -10.97
N LEU A 196 2.28 -11.83 -9.83
CA LEU A 196 1.37 -12.97 -9.76
C LEU A 196 -0.07 -12.48 -9.81
N ASP A 197 -0.87 -13.01 -10.73
CA ASP A 197 -2.31 -12.75 -10.81
C ASP A 197 -3.14 -13.75 -9.96
N TYR A 198 -2.54 -14.21 -8.87
CA TYR A 198 -3.21 -14.95 -7.80
C TYR A 198 -2.47 -14.71 -6.48
N VAL A 199 -3.16 -14.92 -5.35
CA VAL A 199 -2.57 -14.92 -4.01
C VAL A 199 -2.35 -16.36 -3.56
N PRO A 200 -1.12 -16.81 -3.26
CA PRO A 200 -0.89 -18.14 -2.71
C PRO A 200 -1.67 -18.38 -1.41
N GLU A 201 -2.06 -19.63 -1.18
CA GLU A 201 -2.81 -20.06 0.00
C GLU A 201 -1.89 -20.79 1.00
N GLY A 202 -2.22 -20.72 2.28
CA GLY A 202 -1.45 -21.40 3.33
C GLY A 202 -0.18 -20.67 3.78
N ALA A 203 0.50 -21.29 4.75
CA ALA A 203 1.77 -20.81 5.29
C ALA A 203 2.90 -21.06 4.29
N THR A 204 3.91 -20.18 4.26
CA THR A 204 5.06 -20.35 3.36
C THR A 204 6.37 -20.42 4.11
N HIS A 205 7.15 -21.46 3.80
CA HIS A 205 8.46 -21.72 4.38
C HIS A 205 9.62 -21.51 3.40
N HIS A 206 9.29 -21.15 2.15
CA HIS A 206 10.26 -20.88 1.09
C HIS A 206 9.80 -19.69 0.24
N GLY A 207 10.55 -18.61 0.27
CA GLY A 207 10.32 -17.40 -0.51
C GLY A 207 11.64 -16.75 -0.89
N PHE A 208 11.75 -16.29 -2.13
CA PHE A 208 12.99 -15.65 -2.59
C PHE A 208 13.06 -14.20 -2.10
N ALA A 209 14.08 -13.91 -1.28
CA ALA A 209 14.36 -12.59 -0.69
C ALA A 209 13.20 -11.97 0.11
N GLY A 210 12.25 -12.80 0.56
CA GLY A 210 11.07 -12.36 1.29
C GLY A 210 10.00 -13.44 1.32
N THR A 211 9.14 -13.40 2.34
CA THR A 211 8.08 -14.36 2.61
C THR A 211 6.82 -13.99 1.84
N TYR A 212 6.09 -14.96 1.28
CA TYR A 212 4.90 -14.62 0.49
C TYR A 212 3.84 -13.90 1.32
N ALA A 213 3.18 -12.90 0.72
CA ALA A 213 1.95 -12.35 1.27
C ALA A 213 0.81 -13.35 1.05
N THR A 214 0.39 -14.04 2.10
CA THR A 214 -0.77 -14.96 2.11
C THR A 214 -1.66 -14.64 3.30
N GLN A 215 -2.93 -15.04 3.25
CA GLN A 215 -3.84 -14.84 4.38
C GLN A 215 -3.33 -15.54 5.65
N GLU A 216 -2.75 -16.73 5.51
CA GLU A 216 -2.28 -17.52 6.64
C GLU A 216 -1.02 -16.92 7.26
N ASN A 217 -0.07 -16.44 6.44
CA ASN A 217 1.11 -15.72 6.94
C ASN A 217 0.71 -14.44 7.69
N PHE A 218 -0.31 -13.72 7.22
CA PHE A 218 -0.86 -12.57 7.94
C PHE A 218 -1.42 -12.98 9.31
N ARG A 219 -2.17 -14.08 9.37
CA ARG A 219 -2.73 -14.62 10.63
C ARG A 219 -1.64 -15.00 11.62
N ILE A 220 -0.62 -15.74 11.16
CA ILE A 220 0.51 -16.21 11.97
C ILE A 220 1.28 -15.01 12.54
N MET A 221 1.69 -14.08 11.68
CA MET A 221 2.46 -12.91 12.10
C MET A 221 1.65 -12.00 13.04
N ARG A 222 0.37 -11.74 12.75
CA ARG A 222 -0.49 -10.91 13.61
C ARG A 222 -0.64 -11.52 15.01
N ALA A 223 -0.80 -12.84 15.10
CA ALA A 223 -0.88 -13.53 16.38
C ALA A 223 0.43 -13.39 17.18
N ALA A 224 1.58 -13.63 16.55
CA ALA A 224 2.89 -13.48 17.17
C ALA A 224 3.14 -12.04 17.66
N LEU A 225 2.73 -11.04 16.87
CA LEU A 225 2.85 -9.64 17.24
C LEU A 225 1.89 -9.23 18.35
N ASP A 226 0.68 -9.80 18.41
CA ASP A 226 -0.26 -9.57 19.52
C ASP A 226 0.30 -10.13 20.84
N ASP A 227 1.01 -11.26 20.80
CA ASP A 227 1.63 -11.83 21.98
C ASP A 227 2.81 -11.01 22.48
N VAL A 228 3.74 -10.63 21.60
CA VAL A 228 4.86 -9.76 22.01
C VAL A 228 4.37 -8.37 22.40
N SER A 229 3.28 -7.85 21.82
CA SER A 229 2.67 -6.56 22.21
C SER A 229 2.22 -6.56 23.68
N LYS A 230 1.72 -7.70 24.19
CA LYS A 230 1.37 -7.85 25.61
C LYS A 230 2.61 -7.87 26.49
N GLU A 231 3.67 -8.53 26.03
CA GLU A 231 4.96 -8.64 26.74
C GLU A 231 5.62 -7.27 26.92
N VAL A 232 5.70 -6.50 25.85
CA VAL A 232 6.38 -5.19 25.79
C VAL A 232 5.50 -4.01 26.24
N GLY A 233 4.21 -4.24 26.50
CA GLY A 233 3.29 -3.20 26.97
C GLY A 233 3.07 -2.05 25.99
N ARG A 234 3.00 -2.35 24.68
CA ARG A 234 2.56 -1.42 23.62
C ARG A 234 2.10 -2.20 22.39
N TYR A 235 1.22 -1.61 21.60
CA TYR A 235 0.72 -2.25 20.37
C TYR A 235 1.71 -2.17 19.21
N VAL A 236 2.24 -3.32 18.78
CA VAL A 236 3.14 -3.43 17.62
C VAL A 236 2.32 -3.62 16.35
N ARG A 237 2.58 -2.74 15.37
CA ARG A 237 1.84 -2.70 14.10
C ARG A 237 2.45 -3.65 13.07
N LEU A 238 1.60 -4.32 12.30
CA LEU A 238 1.98 -5.19 11.20
C LEU A 238 1.78 -4.48 9.86
N THR A 239 2.81 -4.53 9.02
CA THR A 239 2.82 -4.00 7.66
C THR A 239 3.08 -5.08 6.63
N ASN A 240 2.39 -4.98 5.48
CA ASN A 240 2.72 -5.76 4.28
C ASN A 240 2.45 -4.94 2.99
N TYR A 241 2.45 -5.59 1.83
CA TYR A 241 2.46 -4.96 0.51
C TYR A 241 1.20 -5.34 -0.27
N ALA A 242 0.37 -4.36 -0.64
CA ALA A 242 -0.82 -4.59 -1.47
C ALA A 242 -0.49 -4.47 -2.97
N SER A 243 0.34 -3.49 -3.34
CA SER A 243 0.51 -3.07 -4.74
C SER A 243 0.90 -4.20 -5.71
N GLY A 244 0.16 -4.41 -6.80
CA GLY A 244 0.38 -5.49 -7.77
C GLY A 244 -0.93 -5.93 -8.43
N LEU A 245 -0.91 -7.02 -9.21
CA LEU A 245 -2.11 -7.53 -9.89
C LEU A 245 -3.20 -8.01 -8.92
N CYS A 246 -2.85 -8.41 -7.70
CA CYS A 246 -3.79 -8.86 -6.68
C CYS A 246 -4.07 -7.81 -5.59
N MET A 247 -3.87 -6.52 -5.87
CA MET A 247 -4.00 -5.45 -4.87
C MET A 247 -5.36 -5.45 -4.13
N PRO A 248 -6.52 -5.62 -4.79
CA PRO A 248 -7.82 -5.77 -4.13
C PRO A 248 -7.90 -6.97 -3.19
N GLU A 249 -7.40 -8.14 -3.62
CA GLU A 249 -7.45 -9.37 -2.83
C GLU A 249 -6.59 -9.25 -1.58
N ILE A 250 -5.35 -8.80 -1.73
CA ILE A 250 -4.44 -8.63 -0.59
C ILE A 250 -5.00 -7.59 0.40
N ALA A 251 -5.65 -6.53 -0.07
CA ALA A 251 -6.30 -5.56 0.81
C ALA A 251 -7.46 -6.16 1.61
N VAL A 252 -8.30 -6.99 0.98
CA VAL A 252 -9.36 -7.76 1.66
C VAL A 252 -8.75 -8.69 2.70
N LEU A 253 -7.74 -9.47 2.34
CA LEU A 253 -7.08 -10.41 3.24
C LEU A 253 -6.44 -9.67 4.43
N ALA A 254 -5.80 -8.53 4.18
CA ALA A 254 -5.22 -7.67 5.22
C ALA A 254 -6.28 -7.15 6.20
N GLY A 255 -7.45 -6.69 5.70
CA GLY A 255 -8.57 -6.29 6.55
C GLY A 255 -9.16 -7.45 7.37
N LEU A 256 -9.28 -8.63 6.76
CA LEU A 256 -9.76 -9.84 7.44
C LEU A 256 -8.80 -10.37 8.51
N GLN A 257 -7.49 -10.10 8.38
CA GLN A 257 -6.46 -10.52 9.33
C GLN A 257 -5.94 -9.40 10.25
N ARG A 258 -6.58 -8.22 10.24
CA ARG A 258 -6.19 -7.06 11.09
C ARG A 258 -4.72 -6.67 10.90
N LEU A 259 -4.30 -6.41 9.66
CA LEU A 259 -3.08 -5.65 9.42
C LEU A 259 -3.32 -4.17 9.76
N ASP A 260 -2.23 -3.44 9.98
CA ASP A 260 -2.28 -2.06 10.47
C ASP A 260 -1.80 -1.06 9.41
N MET A 261 -0.83 -1.46 8.61
CA MET A 261 -0.36 -0.68 7.48
C MET A 261 -0.19 -1.53 6.23
N MET A 262 -0.32 -0.92 5.05
CA MET A 262 -0.15 -1.60 3.77
C MET A 262 0.51 -0.69 2.74
N LEU A 263 1.54 -1.18 2.03
CA LEU A 263 2.06 -0.44 0.88
C LEU A 263 1.04 -0.46 -0.28
N ASN A 264 0.42 0.69 -0.52
CA ASN A 264 -0.67 0.88 -1.48
C ASN A 264 -0.47 2.23 -2.20
N ASP A 265 0.28 2.17 -3.30
CA ASP A 265 0.60 3.31 -4.14
C ASP A 265 -0.16 3.20 -5.48
N SER A 266 -0.73 4.32 -5.97
CA SER A 266 -1.55 4.29 -7.18
C SER A 266 -0.75 4.07 -8.46
N MET A 267 0.56 4.28 -8.43
CA MET A 267 1.41 4.37 -9.62
C MET A 267 2.57 3.38 -9.59
N TYR A 268 2.89 2.78 -8.44
CA TYR A 268 3.96 1.79 -8.31
C TYR A 268 3.85 0.65 -9.32
N GLY A 269 2.65 0.07 -9.45
CA GLY A 269 2.40 -1.04 -10.37
C GLY A 269 2.64 -0.66 -11.83
N ILE A 270 2.28 0.57 -12.18
CA ILE A 270 2.43 1.12 -13.52
C ILE A 270 3.90 1.33 -13.84
N LEU A 271 4.56 2.17 -13.03
CA LEU A 271 5.89 2.66 -13.34
C LEU A 271 6.95 1.55 -13.18
N PHE A 272 6.95 0.84 -12.05
CA PHE A 272 8.05 -0.06 -11.68
C PHE A 272 7.77 -1.55 -11.92
N ARG A 273 6.53 -1.90 -12.30
CA ARG A 273 6.14 -3.30 -12.59
C ARG A 273 5.50 -3.52 -13.95
N ASP A 274 5.33 -2.47 -14.74
CA ASP A 274 4.75 -2.56 -16.08
C ASP A 274 3.37 -3.23 -16.07
N ILE A 275 2.58 -2.99 -15.01
CA ILE A 275 1.17 -3.37 -14.93
C ILE A 275 0.37 -2.31 -15.66
N ASN A 276 -0.67 -2.74 -16.37
CA ASN A 276 -1.52 -1.84 -17.13
C ASN A 276 -2.05 -0.66 -16.27
N PRO A 277 -2.01 0.59 -16.79
CA PRO A 277 -2.48 1.76 -16.05
C PRO A 277 -3.94 1.67 -15.59
N ILE A 278 -4.85 1.31 -16.50
CA ILE A 278 -6.29 1.24 -16.19
C ILE A 278 -6.54 0.15 -15.13
N ARG A 279 -5.94 -1.03 -15.31
CA ARG A 279 -5.97 -2.11 -14.32
C ARG A 279 -5.53 -1.62 -12.95
N THR A 280 -4.40 -0.93 -12.87
CA THR A 280 -3.85 -0.45 -11.60
C THR A 280 -4.77 0.57 -10.94
N PHE A 281 -5.33 1.52 -11.71
CA PHE A 281 -6.22 2.55 -11.16
C PHE A 281 -7.57 2.01 -10.66
N VAL A 282 -8.13 0.98 -11.31
CA VAL A 282 -9.33 0.29 -10.80
C VAL A 282 -9.00 -0.48 -9.51
N ASP A 283 -7.89 -1.22 -9.51
CA ASP A 283 -7.45 -2.06 -8.38
C ASP A 283 -7.10 -1.24 -7.12
N GLN A 284 -6.38 -0.13 -7.30
CA GLN A 284 -6.02 0.76 -6.19
C GLN A 284 -7.25 1.41 -5.56
N ARG A 285 -8.27 1.78 -6.35
CA ARG A 285 -9.47 2.43 -5.84
C ARG A 285 -10.20 1.51 -4.86
N PHE A 286 -10.49 0.28 -5.30
CA PHE A 286 -11.18 -0.70 -4.45
C PHE A 286 -10.35 -1.07 -3.22
N SER A 287 -9.04 -1.32 -3.39
CA SER A 287 -8.17 -1.67 -2.27
C SER A 287 -8.08 -0.55 -1.21
N ARG A 288 -8.07 0.72 -1.63
CA ARG A 288 -8.08 1.88 -0.72
C ARG A 288 -9.40 2.04 0.01
N GLN A 289 -10.54 1.79 -0.63
CA GLN A 289 -11.83 1.73 0.04
C GLN A 289 -11.86 0.66 1.14
N VAL A 290 -11.30 -0.52 0.86
CA VAL A 290 -11.13 -1.58 1.87
C VAL A 290 -10.22 -1.11 3.02
N HIS A 291 -9.10 -0.46 2.72
CA HIS A 291 -8.19 0.07 3.74
C HIS A 291 -8.84 1.16 4.61
N ALA A 292 -9.63 2.07 4.02
CA ALA A 292 -10.39 3.08 4.75
C ALA A 292 -11.36 2.45 5.75
N ARG A 293 -12.17 1.50 5.29
CA ARG A 293 -13.09 0.74 6.14
C ARG A 293 -12.35 0.04 7.28
N ALA A 294 -11.24 -0.64 6.96
CA ALA A 294 -10.42 -1.39 7.89
C ALA A 294 -9.60 -0.50 8.85
N GLY A 295 -9.50 0.81 8.61
CA GLY A 295 -8.64 1.72 9.36
C GLY A 295 -7.15 1.39 9.21
N ILE A 296 -6.74 0.94 8.03
CA ILE A 296 -5.35 0.62 7.69
C ILE A 296 -4.66 1.88 7.19
N ILE A 297 -3.48 2.20 7.73
CA ILE A 297 -2.64 3.29 7.24
C ILE A 297 -1.96 2.81 5.95
N ILE A 298 -2.21 3.49 4.83
CA ILE A 298 -1.48 3.16 3.60
C ILE A 298 -0.06 3.73 3.65
N ASN A 299 0.87 3.09 2.95
CA ASN A 299 2.19 3.64 2.68
C ASN A 299 2.37 3.77 1.16
N THR A 300 2.71 4.96 0.68
CA THR A 300 3.02 5.19 -0.74
C THR A 300 4.51 5.01 -1.03
N GLY A 301 4.86 4.91 -2.31
CA GLY A 301 6.15 4.37 -2.78
C GLY A 301 7.08 5.40 -3.42
N GLU A 302 7.09 6.64 -2.92
CA GLU A 302 7.84 7.72 -3.56
C GLU A 302 9.38 7.56 -3.58
N ASP A 303 9.92 6.69 -2.73
CA ASP A 303 11.33 6.26 -2.75
C ASP A 303 11.76 5.72 -4.13
N ASN A 304 10.85 5.05 -4.85
CA ASN A 304 11.14 4.44 -6.15
C ASN A 304 11.46 5.49 -7.23
N TYR A 305 10.93 6.72 -7.12
CA TYR A 305 11.30 7.81 -8.04
C TYR A 305 12.73 8.30 -7.77
N LEU A 306 13.18 8.29 -6.51
CA LEU A 306 14.46 8.85 -6.09
C LEU A 306 15.62 7.86 -6.26
N THR A 307 15.34 6.56 -6.20
CA THR A 307 16.33 5.51 -6.45
C THR A 307 16.68 5.37 -7.94
N THR A 308 15.76 5.77 -8.84
CA THR A 308 15.95 5.67 -10.29
C THR A 308 16.39 6.97 -10.96
N ALA A 309 16.03 8.14 -10.40
CA ALA A 309 16.42 9.46 -10.90
C ALA A 309 17.44 10.16 -9.99
N ASP A 310 17.94 11.33 -10.39
CA ASP A 310 18.64 12.21 -9.44
C ASP A 310 17.64 12.80 -8.44
N ALA A 311 17.91 12.66 -7.14
CA ALA A 311 16.97 13.04 -6.10
C ALA A 311 16.76 14.56 -5.98
N VAL A 312 17.75 15.36 -6.40
CA VAL A 312 17.58 16.82 -6.46
C VAL A 312 16.63 17.16 -7.60
N ASP A 313 16.88 16.64 -8.80
CA ASP A 313 16.08 16.98 -9.97
C ASP A 313 14.65 16.41 -9.89
N ALA A 314 14.48 15.22 -9.31
CA ALA A 314 13.18 14.53 -9.24
C ALA A 314 12.28 14.97 -8.07
N ALA A 315 12.71 15.91 -7.23
CA ALA A 315 11.97 16.31 -6.03
C ALA A 315 10.53 16.76 -6.31
N HIS A 316 10.30 17.51 -7.39
CA HIS A 316 8.96 17.95 -7.76
C HIS A 316 8.07 16.78 -8.23
N THR A 317 8.65 15.75 -8.86
CA THR A 317 7.91 14.52 -9.23
C THR A 317 7.40 13.80 -7.98
N VAL A 318 8.20 13.75 -6.91
CA VAL A 318 7.78 13.20 -5.61
C VAL A 318 6.62 14.01 -5.03
N THR A 319 6.70 15.34 -5.02
CA THR A 319 5.60 16.20 -4.54
C THR A 319 4.32 16.00 -5.36
N VAL A 320 4.41 15.89 -6.68
CA VAL A 320 3.25 15.58 -7.54
C VAL A 320 2.68 14.20 -7.24
N SER A 321 3.53 13.18 -7.04
CA SER A 321 3.10 11.84 -6.64
C SER A 321 2.33 11.85 -5.33
N GLN A 322 2.83 12.58 -4.33
CA GLN A 322 2.18 12.71 -3.02
C GLN A 322 0.80 13.39 -3.13
N LEU A 323 0.69 14.47 -3.91
CA LEU A 323 -0.58 15.19 -4.14
C LEU A 323 -1.61 14.33 -4.90
N LEU A 324 -1.17 13.55 -5.90
CA LEU A 324 -2.04 12.61 -6.61
C LEU A 324 -2.50 11.48 -5.70
N ASN A 325 -1.59 10.91 -4.91
CA ASN A 325 -1.92 9.88 -3.92
C ASN A 325 -2.88 10.41 -2.83
N GLU A 326 -2.69 11.64 -2.34
CA GLU A 326 -3.63 12.33 -1.42
C GLU A 326 -5.04 12.36 -2.03
N HIS A 327 -5.15 12.87 -3.25
CA HIS A 327 -6.45 12.99 -3.93
C HIS A 327 -7.12 11.64 -4.19
N PHE A 328 -6.41 10.66 -4.75
CA PHE A 328 -6.97 9.33 -4.99
C PHE A 328 -7.39 8.62 -3.70
N ALA A 329 -6.68 8.85 -2.61
CA ALA A 329 -7.00 8.26 -1.34
C ALA A 329 -8.25 8.92 -0.71
N HIS A 330 -8.36 10.25 -0.76
CA HIS A 330 -9.58 10.97 -0.36
C HIS A 330 -10.80 10.52 -1.17
N GLU A 331 -10.67 10.34 -2.48
CA GLU A 331 -11.76 9.83 -3.34
C GLU A 331 -12.22 8.43 -2.90
N ALA A 332 -11.29 7.60 -2.45
CA ALA A 332 -11.57 6.26 -1.93
C ALA A 332 -12.02 6.25 -0.44
N GLY A 333 -12.17 7.41 0.19
CA GLY A 333 -12.63 7.55 1.59
C GLY A 333 -11.53 7.39 2.64
N LEU A 334 -10.23 7.40 2.28
CA LEU A 334 -9.13 7.41 3.25
C LEU A 334 -8.92 8.83 3.79
N PRO A 335 -9.12 9.09 5.10
CA PRO A 335 -8.78 10.36 5.72
C PRO A 335 -7.26 10.51 5.93
N ASP A 336 -6.80 11.74 6.14
CA ASP A 336 -5.36 12.10 6.27
C ASP A 336 -4.59 11.25 7.27
N HIS A 337 -5.18 10.93 8.43
CA HIS A 337 -4.52 10.12 9.46
C HIS A 337 -4.26 8.66 9.03
N LEU A 338 -4.78 8.22 7.89
CA LEU A 338 -4.50 6.93 7.26
C LEU A 338 -3.57 7.06 6.02
N LEU A 339 -3.11 8.26 5.68
CA LEU A 339 -2.24 8.53 4.52
C LEU A 339 -0.78 8.60 4.93
N GLY A 340 -0.10 7.45 5.02
CA GLY A 340 1.34 7.40 5.21
C GLY A 340 2.11 7.73 3.94
N LEU A 341 2.02 8.98 3.48
CA LEU A 341 2.70 9.45 2.27
C LEU A 341 4.23 9.32 2.43
N GLY A 342 4.87 8.74 1.43
CA GLY A 342 6.29 8.41 1.41
C GLY A 342 7.17 9.55 0.89
N HIS A 343 8.41 9.58 1.37
CA HIS A 343 9.56 10.31 0.83
C HIS A 343 10.85 9.75 1.44
N ALA A 344 12.01 10.07 0.86
CA ALA A 344 13.28 9.41 1.22
C ALA A 344 14.47 10.37 1.28
N PHE A 345 15.47 9.98 2.06
CA PHE A 345 16.78 10.62 2.16
C PHE A 345 17.74 10.05 1.12
N GLU A 346 17.65 10.53 -0.12
CA GLU A 346 18.33 9.94 -1.28
C GLU A 346 19.18 10.94 -2.09
N ILE A 347 19.40 12.16 -1.59
CA ILE A 347 20.33 13.10 -2.19
C ILE A 347 21.75 12.58 -2.00
N ASN A 348 22.51 12.54 -3.10
CA ASN A 348 23.90 12.12 -3.07
C ASN A 348 24.69 12.89 -2.00
N PRO A 349 25.28 12.21 -0.99
CA PRO A 349 25.95 12.89 0.13
C PRO A 349 27.18 13.71 -0.31
N LYS A 350 27.69 13.52 -1.53
CA LYS A 350 28.77 14.32 -2.12
C LYS A 350 28.32 15.68 -2.66
N VAL A 351 27.02 15.90 -2.81
CA VAL A 351 26.48 17.21 -3.20
C VAL A 351 26.71 18.20 -2.05
N PRO A 352 27.30 19.38 -2.31
CA PRO A 352 27.44 20.42 -1.28
C PRO A 352 26.08 20.79 -0.68
N ASP A 353 26.05 20.99 0.64
CA ASP A 353 24.80 21.29 1.38
C ASP A 353 23.70 20.21 1.25
N SER A 354 24.01 18.98 0.83
CA SER A 354 23.06 17.88 0.65
C SER A 354 22.08 17.73 1.82
N PHE A 355 22.58 17.72 3.06
CA PHE A 355 21.72 17.63 4.25
C PHE A 355 20.69 18.78 4.36
N ARG A 356 21.04 20.00 3.93
CA ARG A 356 20.10 21.14 3.95
C ARG A 356 19.03 20.99 2.86
N LEU A 357 19.38 20.40 1.72
CA LEU A 357 18.42 20.06 0.67
C LEU A 357 17.44 18.98 1.16
N GLU A 358 17.95 17.96 1.86
CA GLU A 358 17.12 16.93 2.49
C GLU A 358 16.13 17.53 3.49
N LEU A 359 16.58 18.43 4.36
CA LEU A 359 15.70 19.15 5.28
C LEU A 359 14.65 19.98 4.55
N ALA A 360 15.00 20.61 3.42
CA ALA A 360 14.06 21.38 2.62
C ALA A 360 12.93 20.51 2.06
N HIS A 361 13.27 19.35 1.51
CA HIS A 361 12.30 18.40 0.95
C HIS A 361 11.44 17.77 2.05
N ALA A 362 12.05 17.37 3.16
CA ALA A 362 11.32 16.75 4.26
C ALA A 362 10.35 17.72 4.97
N LEU A 363 10.75 18.99 5.13
CA LEU A 363 9.87 20.04 5.64
C LEU A 363 8.75 20.40 4.66
N LEU A 364 9.03 20.40 3.35
CA LEU A 364 8.02 20.65 2.33
C LEU A 364 6.90 19.62 2.44
N ALA A 365 7.23 18.32 2.50
CA ALA A 365 6.25 17.27 2.70
C ALA A 365 5.48 17.46 4.02
N ARG A 366 6.17 17.77 5.12
CA ARG A 366 5.54 17.99 6.43
C ARG A 366 4.52 19.12 6.42
N GLU A 367 4.85 20.26 5.79
CA GLU A 367 3.95 21.42 5.74
C GLU A 367 2.83 21.27 4.72
N LEU A 368 3.06 20.56 3.61
CA LEU A 368 2.00 20.26 2.65
C LEU A 368 0.93 19.36 3.26
N PHE A 369 1.32 18.32 4.00
CA PHE A 369 0.40 17.29 4.50
C PHE A 369 0.38 17.22 6.02
N PRO A 370 -0.02 18.27 6.77
CA PRO A 370 0.22 18.39 8.22
C PRO A 370 -0.43 17.29 9.08
N ASP A 371 -1.51 16.68 8.63
CA ASP A 371 -2.26 15.65 9.36
C ASP A 371 -1.93 14.21 8.94
N ALA A 372 -1.12 14.06 7.88
CA ALA A 372 -0.69 12.77 7.37
C ALA A 372 0.44 12.16 8.23
N PRO A 373 0.40 10.85 8.56
CA PRO A 373 1.49 10.16 9.23
C PRO A 373 2.62 9.82 8.24
N LEU A 374 3.35 10.84 7.80
CA LEU A 374 4.40 10.72 6.77
C LEU A 374 5.42 9.61 7.07
N LYS A 375 5.74 8.84 6.01
CA LYS A 375 6.71 7.74 6.01
C LYS A 375 8.04 8.21 5.45
N TRP A 376 9.05 8.24 6.31
CA TRP A 376 10.42 8.65 6.01
C TRP A 376 11.30 7.44 5.78
N MET A 377 11.94 7.37 4.61
CA MET A 377 12.70 6.22 4.15
C MET A 377 14.21 6.52 4.05
N PRO A 378 15.06 5.55 4.41
CA PRO A 378 16.50 5.74 4.52
C PRO A 378 17.18 5.81 3.16
N PRO A 379 18.44 6.27 3.11
CA PRO A 379 19.26 6.18 1.91
C PRO A 379 19.50 4.72 1.52
N THR A 380 19.41 4.44 0.23
CA THR A 380 19.72 3.12 -0.35
C THR A 380 20.66 3.24 -1.54
N LYS A 381 20.40 4.19 -2.46
CA LYS A 381 21.16 4.37 -3.71
C LYS A 381 22.62 4.71 -3.47
N HIS A 382 22.88 5.46 -2.40
CA HIS A 382 24.22 5.96 -2.05
C HIS A 382 24.88 5.18 -0.92
N MET A 383 24.24 4.12 -0.43
CA MET A 383 24.86 3.17 0.50
C MET A 383 25.89 2.32 -0.25
N THR A 384 26.99 1.98 0.43
CA THR A 384 28.09 1.21 -0.15
C THR A 384 28.55 0.12 0.80
N GLY A 385 29.61 -0.62 0.45
CA GLY A 385 30.25 -1.56 1.38
C GLY A 385 30.97 -0.90 2.57
N ASP A 386 31.12 0.43 2.59
CA ASP A 386 31.61 1.14 3.76
C ASP A 386 30.50 1.31 4.80
N VAL A 387 30.36 0.29 5.65
CA VAL A 387 29.35 0.26 6.72
C VAL A 387 29.55 1.38 7.75
N PHE A 388 30.75 1.93 7.92
CA PHE A 388 30.98 3.03 8.86
C PHE A 388 30.42 4.34 8.31
N GLN A 389 30.64 4.59 7.02
CA GLN A 389 30.02 5.71 6.33
C GLN A 389 28.50 5.55 6.30
N GLY A 390 27.99 4.36 5.99
CA GLY A 390 26.55 4.07 5.98
C GLY A 390 25.91 4.34 7.34
N TYR A 391 26.52 3.87 8.43
CA TYR A 391 26.02 4.12 9.78
C TYR A 391 25.98 5.62 10.16
N LEU A 392 26.99 6.39 9.73
CA LEU A 392 26.99 7.84 9.90
C LEU A 392 25.87 8.51 9.09
N LEU A 393 25.68 8.09 7.83
CA LEU A 393 24.63 8.60 6.96
C LEU A 393 23.24 8.33 7.54
N ASP A 394 23.01 7.12 8.05
CA ASP A 394 21.79 6.74 8.78
C ASP A 394 21.56 7.63 10.01
N GLY A 395 22.62 8.06 10.69
CA GLY A 395 22.54 9.02 11.80
C GLY A 395 21.98 10.39 11.36
N PHE A 396 22.41 10.89 10.20
CA PHE A 396 21.86 12.13 9.63
C PHE A 396 20.43 11.93 9.10
N PHE A 397 20.13 10.80 8.48
CA PHE A 397 18.77 10.41 8.11
C PHE A 397 17.82 10.44 9.32
N ASN A 398 18.24 9.83 10.44
CA ASN A 398 17.49 9.84 11.70
C ASN A 398 17.28 11.27 12.19
N LEU A 399 18.33 12.10 12.16
CA LEU A 399 18.27 13.49 12.58
C LEU A 399 17.28 14.29 11.73
N ALA A 400 17.31 14.15 10.40
CA ALA A 400 16.35 14.80 9.51
C ALA A 400 14.91 14.38 9.82
N GLY A 401 14.68 13.08 10.04
CA GLY A 401 13.37 12.55 10.39
C GLY A 401 12.80 13.16 11.67
N VAL A 402 13.61 13.23 12.71
CA VAL A 402 13.23 13.82 14.02
C VAL A 402 13.05 15.33 13.89
N LEU A 403 14.03 16.02 13.31
CA LEU A 403 14.06 17.49 13.20
C LEU A 403 12.88 18.05 12.39
N THR A 404 12.39 17.30 11.42
CA THR A 404 11.29 17.71 10.54
C THR A 404 9.93 17.14 10.93
N GLY A 405 9.83 16.40 12.05
CA GLY A 405 8.56 15.91 12.57
C GLY A 405 7.90 14.79 11.74
N GLN A 406 8.71 13.87 11.21
CA GLN A 406 8.22 12.70 10.50
C GLN A 406 7.51 11.72 11.47
N SER A 407 6.56 10.93 10.96
CA SER A 407 5.65 10.14 11.81
C SER A 407 5.96 8.64 11.82
N ILE A 408 6.51 8.12 10.73
CA ILE A 408 6.92 6.72 10.56
C ILE A 408 8.34 6.74 9.98
N LEU A 409 9.30 6.19 10.70
CA LEU A 409 10.71 6.18 10.30
C LEU A 409 11.11 4.74 9.99
N LEU A 410 11.38 4.47 8.71
CA LEU A 410 11.93 3.19 8.28
C LEU A 410 13.42 3.16 8.61
N VAL A 411 13.82 2.23 9.48
CA VAL A 411 15.19 2.18 9.99
C VAL A 411 16.16 1.85 8.87
N GLY A 412 17.09 2.77 8.61
CA GLY A 412 18.23 2.57 7.71
C GLY A 412 19.22 1.55 8.27
N MET A 413 19.87 0.83 7.36
CA MET A 413 20.78 -0.25 7.71
C MET A 413 22.16 0.08 7.14
N MET A 414 23.17 0.08 7.99
CA MET A 414 24.56 0.26 7.55
C MET A 414 25.01 -0.80 6.54
N THR A 415 24.32 -1.95 6.50
CA THR A 415 24.55 -3.08 5.58
C THR A 415 23.61 -3.10 4.36
N GLU A 416 22.84 -2.03 4.12
CA GLU A 416 21.84 -1.93 3.04
C GLU A 416 22.36 -2.42 1.68
N ALA A 417 23.55 -1.98 1.28
CA ALA A 417 24.15 -2.33 -0.01
C ALA A 417 24.90 -3.68 -0.01
N VAL A 418 24.86 -4.43 1.09
CA VAL A 418 25.68 -5.63 1.31
C VAL A 418 24.83 -6.88 1.44
N VAL A 419 23.89 -6.90 2.40
CA VAL A 419 23.12 -8.09 2.76
C VAL A 419 21.84 -7.72 3.49
N THR A 420 20.85 -8.61 3.47
CA THR A 420 19.71 -8.54 4.40
C THR A 420 20.23 -8.44 5.85
N PRO A 421 19.76 -7.47 6.65
CA PRO A 421 20.36 -7.16 7.95
C PRO A 421 20.42 -8.36 8.89
N PHE A 422 21.55 -8.52 9.56
CA PHE A 422 21.66 -9.49 10.66
C PHE A 422 20.99 -8.98 11.94
N LEU A 423 21.00 -9.80 12.99
CA LEU A 423 20.52 -9.38 14.32
C LEU A 423 21.38 -8.23 14.87
N SER A 424 22.70 -8.28 14.67
CA SER A 424 23.62 -7.22 15.09
C SER A 424 23.34 -5.88 14.42
N ASP A 425 23.03 -5.93 13.11
CA ASP A 425 22.82 -4.75 12.29
C ASP A 425 21.56 -4.02 12.75
N ARG A 426 20.48 -4.78 13.00
CA ARG A 426 19.23 -4.27 13.55
C ARG A 426 19.41 -3.68 14.94
N ASP A 427 20.16 -4.35 15.83
CA ASP A 427 20.44 -3.81 17.15
C ASP A 427 21.22 -2.49 17.09
N LEU A 428 22.29 -2.43 16.27
CA LEU A 428 23.07 -1.23 16.04
C LEU A 428 22.23 -0.09 15.44
N ALA A 429 21.43 -0.38 14.41
CA ALA A 429 20.56 0.60 13.77
C ALA A 429 19.50 1.15 14.75
N LEU A 430 18.88 0.29 15.55
CA LEU A 430 17.95 0.72 16.59
C LEU A 430 18.65 1.52 17.69
N ARG A 431 19.92 1.23 18.03
CA ARG A 431 20.70 2.05 18.97
C ARG A 431 21.00 3.44 18.40
N ASN A 432 21.29 3.53 17.09
CA ASN A 432 21.46 4.81 16.39
C ASN A 432 20.18 5.65 16.46
N VAL A 433 19.04 5.07 16.09
CA VAL A 433 17.73 5.74 16.13
C VAL A 433 17.42 6.24 17.55
N ARG A 434 17.57 5.38 18.57
CA ARG A 434 17.36 5.75 19.98
C ARG A 434 18.25 6.90 20.42
N TYR A 435 19.54 6.82 20.12
CA TYR A 435 20.48 7.90 20.46
C TYR A 435 20.05 9.24 19.86
N VAL A 436 19.67 9.27 18.58
CA VAL A 436 19.24 10.53 17.92
C VAL A 436 17.91 11.02 18.49
N LEU A 437 16.94 10.13 18.75
CA LEU A 437 15.66 10.50 19.37
C LEU A 437 15.85 11.10 20.76
N ASP A 438 16.73 10.51 21.58
CA ASP A 438 16.99 10.98 22.94
C ASP A 438 17.78 12.29 22.94
N ALA A 439 18.77 12.42 22.04
CA ALA A 439 19.65 13.59 22.00
C ALA A 439 19.05 14.80 21.27
N ALA A 440 18.21 14.58 20.25
CA ALA A 440 17.69 15.62 19.37
C ALA A 440 16.15 15.67 19.28
N GLY A 441 15.42 14.88 20.08
CA GLY A 441 13.96 14.77 20.03
C GLY A 441 13.21 16.10 20.09
N SER A 442 13.67 17.04 20.93
CA SER A 442 13.08 18.38 21.07
C SER A 442 13.79 19.46 20.24
N LEU A 443 14.81 19.11 19.45
CA LEU A 443 15.60 20.10 18.67
C LEU A 443 14.75 20.87 17.65
N ALA A 444 13.63 20.28 17.19
CA ALA A 444 12.68 20.93 16.30
C ALA A 444 12.08 22.24 16.90
N GLU A 445 12.00 22.34 18.22
CA GLU A 445 11.50 23.53 18.92
C GLU A 445 12.43 24.73 18.71
N ASP A 446 13.75 24.50 18.67
CA ASP A 446 14.78 25.53 18.50
C ASP A 446 15.13 25.79 17.02
N PHE A 447 14.77 24.85 16.14
CA PHE A 447 15.15 24.91 14.73
C PHE A 447 14.28 25.88 13.93
N ARG A 448 14.88 26.97 13.44
CA ARG A 448 14.23 27.96 12.57
C ARG A 448 15.08 28.24 11.33
N PRO A 449 14.72 27.71 10.15
CA PRO A 449 15.37 28.08 8.90
C PRO A 449 15.28 29.59 8.67
N ALA A 450 16.36 30.20 8.15
CA ALA A 450 16.33 31.60 7.75
C ALA A 450 15.29 31.79 6.62
N PRO A 451 14.41 32.81 6.68
CA PRO A 451 13.36 33.02 5.67
C PRO A 451 13.89 33.09 4.23
N ASP A 452 15.05 33.71 4.02
CA ASP A 452 15.71 33.79 2.71
C ASP A 452 16.84 32.76 2.52
N GLY A 453 16.91 31.77 3.41
CA GLY A 453 17.92 30.72 3.40
C GLY A 453 17.67 29.64 2.35
N LEU A 454 18.68 28.79 2.14
CA LEU A 454 18.64 27.69 1.16
C LEU A 454 17.43 26.77 1.36
N ILE A 455 17.13 26.40 2.61
CA ILE A 455 16.07 25.44 2.95
C ILE A 455 14.70 25.96 2.47
N VAL A 456 14.37 27.21 2.83
CA VAL A 456 13.10 27.84 2.44
C VAL A 456 13.04 28.02 0.92
N LYS A 457 14.06 28.61 0.32
CA LYS A 457 14.10 28.83 -1.14
C LYS A 457 13.95 27.54 -1.92
N ARG A 458 14.62 26.46 -1.49
CA ARG A 458 14.53 25.16 -2.14
C ARG A 458 13.13 24.56 -2.03
N ALA A 459 12.48 24.63 -0.87
CA ALA A 459 11.13 24.12 -0.69
C ALA A 459 10.12 24.86 -1.59
N HIS A 460 10.21 26.20 -1.67
CA HIS A 460 9.37 27.01 -2.56
C HIS A 460 9.62 26.69 -4.05
N GLN A 461 10.88 26.51 -4.44
CA GLN A 461 11.23 26.10 -5.80
C GLN A 461 10.58 24.77 -6.17
N VAL A 462 10.75 23.73 -5.33
CA VAL A 462 10.20 22.40 -5.60
C VAL A 462 8.67 22.42 -5.69
N LEU A 463 8.00 23.19 -4.83
CA LEU A 463 6.56 23.37 -4.90
C LEU A 463 6.12 24.06 -6.22
N GLY A 464 6.84 25.09 -6.65
CA GLY A 464 6.59 25.75 -7.94
C GLY A 464 6.75 24.80 -9.12
N GLU A 465 7.85 24.05 -9.16
CA GLU A 465 8.10 23.03 -10.19
C GLU A 465 7.02 21.93 -10.20
N ALA A 466 6.47 21.57 -9.03
CA ALA A 466 5.38 20.62 -8.91
C ALA A 466 4.08 21.16 -9.51
N VAL A 467 3.78 22.45 -9.30
CA VAL A 467 2.66 23.15 -9.96
C VAL A 467 2.83 23.13 -11.48
N ASP A 468 4.01 23.52 -11.99
CA ASP A 468 4.30 23.53 -13.43
C ASP A 468 4.15 22.12 -14.06
N LEU A 469 4.57 21.08 -13.35
CA LEU A 469 4.38 19.70 -13.80
C LEU A 469 2.89 19.31 -13.81
N LEU A 470 2.14 19.65 -12.76
CA LEU A 470 0.71 19.38 -12.69
C LEU A 470 -0.08 20.13 -13.77
N GLU A 471 0.26 21.37 -14.10
CA GLU A 471 -0.36 22.11 -15.20
C GLU A 471 -0.19 21.39 -16.55
N ARG A 472 1.02 20.86 -16.81
CA ARG A 472 1.29 20.05 -18.02
C ARG A 472 0.47 18.75 -18.02
N ILE A 473 0.40 18.06 -16.88
CA ILE A 473 -0.41 16.84 -16.72
C ILE A 473 -1.89 17.14 -16.95
N VAL A 474 -2.41 18.28 -16.47
CA VAL A 474 -3.81 18.67 -16.69
C VAL A 474 -4.08 19.00 -18.16
N ALA A 475 -3.11 19.61 -18.86
CA ALA A 475 -3.25 19.96 -20.27
C ALA A 475 -3.24 18.73 -21.19
N ASP A 476 -2.41 17.72 -20.90
CA ASP A 476 -2.23 16.53 -21.74
C ASP A 476 -3.07 15.31 -21.27
N GLY A 477 -3.35 15.23 -19.97
CA GLY A 477 -4.02 14.12 -19.30
C GLY A 477 -3.03 13.17 -18.61
N LEU A 478 -3.39 12.69 -17.41
CA LEU A 478 -2.50 11.85 -16.59
C LEU A 478 -2.03 10.57 -17.28
N LEU A 479 -2.91 9.88 -18.02
CA LEU A 479 -2.52 8.67 -18.76
C LEU A 479 -1.54 8.96 -19.90
N ASN A 480 -1.66 10.11 -20.56
CA ASN A 480 -0.75 10.52 -21.64
C ASN A 480 0.62 10.91 -21.07
N ALA A 481 0.63 11.67 -19.98
CA ALA A 481 1.86 12.05 -19.27
C ALA A 481 2.63 10.83 -18.72
N ILE A 482 1.93 9.75 -18.35
CA ILE A 482 2.55 8.47 -17.98
C ILE A 482 3.02 7.71 -19.23
N ALA A 483 2.24 7.74 -20.32
CA ALA A 483 2.57 7.04 -21.56
C ALA A 483 3.82 7.60 -22.26
N ASP A 484 4.02 8.91 -22.23
CA ASP A 484 5.14 9.58 -22.87
C ASP A 484 6.37 9.77 -21.96
N GLY A 485 6.22 9.52 -20.66
CA GLY A 485 7.26 9.61 -19.64
C GLY A 485 7.42 11.00 -19.03
N THR A 486 6.53 11.95 -19.31
CA THR A 486 6.46 13.27 -18.67
C THR A 486 6.33 13.15 -17.16
N PHE A 487 5.60 12.14 -16.67
CA PHE A 487 5.49 11.80 -15.26
C PHE A 487 6.12 10.43 -14.98
N GLY A 488 7.11 10.38 -14.09
CA GLY A 488 7.77 9.14 -13.66
C GLY A 488 8.89 8.60 -14.57
N LEU A 489 9.28 9.35 -15.61
CA LEU A 489 10.38 9.06 -16.58
C LEU A 489 10.22 7.79 -17.44
N MET A 490 9.47 6.79 -16.99
CA MET A 490 9.22 5.54 -17.71
C MET A 490 7.97 5.65 -18.56
N LYS A 491 8.06 5.22 -19.83
CA LYS A 491 6.92 5.21 -20.75
C LYS A 491 6.01 4.01 -20.47
N ARG A 492 4.74 4.27 -20.15
CA ARG A 492 3.72 3.23 -19.86
C ARG A 492 2.40 3.54 -20.58
N PRO A 493 2.21 3.05 -21.82
CA PRO A 493 0.98 3.27 -22.57
C PRO A 493 -0.25 2.70 -21.84
N ALA A 494 -1.37 3.42 -21.91
CA ALA A 494 -2.60 3.07 -21.20
C ALA A 494 -3.25 1.75 -21.65
N ASP A 495 -2.96 1.31 -22.88
CA ASP A 495 -3.47 0.10 -23.52
C ASP A 495 -2.49 -1.10 -23.45
N GLN A 496 -1.34 -0.93 -22.81
CA GLN A 496 -0.29 -1.95 -22.69
C GLN A 496 -0.04 -2.35 -21.23
N GLY A 497 0.93 -3.24 -21.03
CA GLY A 497 1.31 -3.73 -19.71
C GLY A 497 0.53 -4.97 -19.27
N ARG A 498 0.99 -5.57 -18.18
CA ARG A 498 0.47 -6.84 -17.66
C ARG A 498 -0.93 -6.64 -17.07
N GLY A 499 -1.80 -7.64 -17.27
CA GLY A 499 -3.14 -7.67 -16.69
C GLY A 499 -4.17 -6.76 -17.35
N ALA A 500 -3.87 -6.20 -18.53
CA ALA A 500 -4.79 -5.39 -19.33
C ALA A 500 -6.05 -6.19 -19.75
N ASP A 501 -5.89 -7.48 -20.07
CA ASP A 501 -6.99 -8.37 -20.43
C ASP A 501 -7.98 -8.61 -19.28
N GLY A 502 -7.52 -8.40 -18.04
CA GLY A 502 -8.32 -8.53 -16.83
C GLY A 502 -9.19 -7.31 -16.49
N VAL A 503 -9.21 -6.27 -17.34
CA VAL A 503 -10.03 -5.06 -17.17
C VAL A 503 -11.32 -5.22 -17.97
N VAL A 504 -12.46 -4.90 -17.36
CA VAL A 504 -13.78 -5.04 -17.99
C VAL A 504 -14.64 -3.81 -17.68
N GLU A 505 -15.29 -3.26 -18.71
CA GLU A 505 -16.26 -2.18 -18.54
C GLU A 505 -17.54 -2.74 -17.89
N LYS A 506 -18.08 -2.01 -16.91
CA LYS A 506 -19.28 -2.42 -16.18
C LYS A 506 -20.51 -2.22 -17.07
N ALA A 507 -21.32 -3.26 -17.21
CA ALA A 507 -22.65 -3.13 -17.80
C ALA A 507 -23.59 -2.34 -16.87
N GLU A 508 -24.69 -1.80 -17.40
CA GLU A 508 -25.71 -1.07 -16.61
C GLU A 508 -26.24 -1.89 -15.41
N ALA A 509 -26.35 -3.21 -15.59
CA ALA A 509 -26.79 -4.14 -14.56
C ALA A 509 -25.65 -4.74 -13.70
N TYR A 510 -24.44 -4.18 -13.76
CA TYR A 510 -23.31 -4.59 -12.91
C TYR A 510 -23.71 -4.56 -11.44
N PHE A 511 -23.32 -5.59 -10.70
CA PHE A 511 -23.63 -5.69 -9.28
C PHE A 511 -22.44 -6.22 -8.50
N ASN A 512 -21.94 -5.41 -7.57
CA ASN A 512 -20.94 -5.81 -6.60
C ASN A 512 -21.31 -5.25 -5.22
N PRO A 513 -21.81 -6.10 -4.30
CA PRO A 513 -22.25 -5.63 -2.98
C PRO A 513 -21.08 -5.15 -2.11
N ALA A 514 -19.83 -5.55 -2.38
CA ALA A 514 -18.68 -5.02 -1.65
C ALA A 514 -18.47 -3.55 -2.01
N SER A 515 -18.48 -3.21 -3.31
CA SER A 515 -18.32 -1.82 -3.76
C SER A 515 -19.42 -0.92 -3.21
N GLU A 516 -20.69 -1.36 -3.28
CA GLU A 516 -21.84 -0.59 -2.74
C GLU A 516 -21.70 -0.36 -1.22
N MET A 517 -21.30 -1.36 -0.45
CA MET A 517 -21.13 -1.24 1.01
C MET A 517 -19.95 -0.34 1.41
N LEU A 518 -18.88 -0.36 0.61
CA LEU A 518 -17.71 0.47 0.83
C LEU A 518 -18.00 1.93 0.48
N GLU A 519 -18.74 2.20 -0.59
CA GLU A 519 -19.13 3.56 -0.99
C GLU A 519 -20.21 4.16 -0.08
N ALA A 520 -21.18 3.37 0.38
CA ALA A 520 -22.21 3.84 1.31
C ALA A 520 -21.69 4.09 2.75
N GLY A 521 -20.50 3.58 3.07
CA GLY A 521 -19.86 3.73 4.37
C GLY A 521 -18.59 4.57 4.36
N ALA A 522 -18.27 5.22 3.23
CA ALA A 522 -17.19 6.18 3.09
C ALA A 522 -17.60 7.58 3.59
#